data_AF-A0A972QVE0-F1
#
_entry.id   AF-A0A972QVE0-F1
#
_cell.length_a   1.000
_cell.length_b   1.000
_cell.length_c   1.000
_cell.angle_alpha   90.00
_cell.angle_beta   90.00
_cell.angle_gamma   90.00
#
_symmetry.space_group_name_H-M   'P 1'
#
loop_
_entity.id
_entity.type
_entity.pdbx_description
1 polymer ?
#
loop_
_entity_poly.entity_id
_entity_poly.type
_entity_poly.pdbx_seq_one_letter_code
_entity_poly.pdbx_strand_id
1 'polypeptide(L)'
;MSKDIDVRWGWLKGMYIYTIVGAGGFGLGIIFIPDIMRSIFGWPNQDSIVYGVTGSVYFSFALLSILGLRSPLKFAPVLLLQLSYKVVWFIAVVLPLLVAGKFPVYGILHVVIFATYIIGDIIAIPFSYVFAKQEDSSVGA
;
A
#
# COMPACT_ATOMS: atom_id res chain seq x y z
N MET A 1 22.47 6.14 24.76
CA MET A 1 22.75 6.87 23.51
C MET A 1 21.51 6.78 22.66
N SER A 2 20.64 7.80 22.64
CA SER A 2 19.45 7.79 21.79
C SER A 2 19.92 7.69 20.35
N LYS A 3 19.65 6.57 19.69
CA LYS A 3 19.81 6.49 18.23
C LYS A 3 18.90 7.57 17.66
N ASP A 4 19.48 8.66 17.13
CA ASP A 4 18.70 9.63 16.38
C ASP A 4 18.05 8.89 15.22
N ILE A 5 16.74 8.72 15.31
CA ILE A 5 15.96 8.07 14.27
C ILE A 5 15.84 9.10 13.14
N ASP A 6 16.60 8.91 12.07
CA ASP A 6 16.50 9.75 10.88
C ASP A 6 15.16 9.47 10.16
N VAL A 7 14.15 10.29 10.47
CA VAL A 7 12.82 10.19 9.89
C VAL A 7 12.70 11.16 8.73
N ARG A 8 12.48 10.62 7.53
CA ARG A 8 12.27 11.39 6.30
C ARG A 8 10.82 11.88 6.21
N TRP A 9 10.48 12.87 7.02
CA TRP A 9 9.10 13.36 7.20
C TRP A 9 8.37 13.74 5.92
N GLY A 10 9.05 14.37 4.96
CA GLY A 10 8.47 14.74 3.68
C GLY A 10 8.03 13.51 2.86
N TRP A 11 8.87 12.48 2.82
CA TRP A 11 8.57 11.22 2.15
C TRP A 11 7.46 10.46 2.86
N LEU A 12 7.49 10.42 4.19
CA LEU A 12 6.47 9.75 4.99
C LEU A 12 5.08 10.36 4.77
N LYS A 13 4.96 11.69 4.85
CA LYS A 13 3.70 12.38 4.55
C LYS A 13 3.32 12.28 3.07
N GLY A 14 4.30 12.35 2.18
CA GLY A 14 4.10 12.18 0.74
C GLY A 14 3.48 10.84 0.39
N MET A 15 3.96 9.74 0.99
CA MET A 15 3.39 8.41 0.78
C MET A 15 1.97 8.29 1.31
N TYR A 16 1.64 8.88 2.47
CA TYR A 16 0.25 8.93 2.92
C TYR A 16 -0.66 9.68 1.94
N ILE A 17 -0.24 10.84 1.42
CA ILE A 17 -1.01 11.58 0.41
C ILE A 17 -1.17 10.73 -0.86
N TYR A 18 -0.08 10.07 -1.28
CA TYR A 18 -0.11 9.23 -2.46
C TYR A 18 -1.08 8.07 -2.31
N THR A 19 -1.10 7.39 -1.16
CA THR A 19 -2.09 6.35 -0.84
C THR A 19 -3.51 6.90 -0.82
N ILE A 20 -3.74 8.08 -0.23
CA ILE A 20 -5.08 8.69 -0.17
C ILE A 20 -5.63 8.89 -1.58
N VAL A 21 -4.83 9.45 -2.49
CA VAL A 21 -5.27 9.75 -3.86
C VAL A 21 -5.34 8.47 -4.69
N GLY A 22 -4.27 7.69 -4.70
CA GLY A 22 -4.17 6.50 -5.54
C GLY A 22 -5.04 5.35 -5.03
N ALA A 23 -4.72 4.79 -3.86
CA ALA A 23 -5.50 3.67 -3.31
C ALA A 23 -6.95 4.08 -3.00
N GLY A 24 -7.18 5.31 -2.52
CA GLY A 24 -8.53 5.81 -2.26
C GLY A 24 -9.35 5.96 -3.55
N GLY A 25 -8.77 6.55 -4.60
CA GLY A 25 -9.40 6.69 -5.90
C GLY A 25 -9.72 5.33 -6.54
N PHE A 26 -8.77 4.40 -6.53
CA PHE A 26 -9.00 3.02 -7.00
C PHE A 26 -10.07 2.32 -6.16
N GLY A 27 -10.02 2.43 -4.83
CA GLY A 27 -10.98 1.80 -3.93
C GLY A 27 -12.41 2.27 -4.19
N LEU A 28 -12.63 3.59 -4.24
CA LEU A 28 -13.93 4.16 -4.59
C LEU A 28 -14.37 3.79 -6.01
N GLY A 29 -13.45 3.81 -6.97
CA GLY A 29 -13.72 3.42 -8.34
C GLY A 29 -14.23 1.99 -8.45
N ILE A 30 -13.55 1.05 -7.79
CA ILE A 30 -13.94 -0.36 -7.76
C ILE A 30 -15.31 -0.56 -7.10
N ILE A 31 -15.60 0.16 -6.01
CA ILE A 31 -16.85 -0.01 -5.25
C ILE A 31 -18.05 0.59 -6.00
N PHE A 32 -17.93 1.81 -6.52
CA PHE A 32 -19.08 2.57 -7.02
C PHE A 32 -19.22 2.54 -8.54
N ILE A 33 -18.12 2.37 -9.28
CA ILE A 33 -18.10 2.34 -10.74
C ILE A 33 -17.24 1.19 -11.30
N PRO A 34 -17.49 -0.07 -10.86
CA PRO A 34 -16.65 -1.23 -11.18
C PRO A 34 -16.48 -1.45 -12.69
N ASP A 35 -17.55 -1.24 -13.48
CA ASP A 35 -17.56 -1.51 -14.92
C ASP A 35 -16.71 -0.51 -15.69
N ILE A 36 -16.73 0.75 -15.27
CA ILE A 36 -15.90 1.82 -15.84
C ILE A 36 -14.43 1.54 -15.53
N MET A 37 -14.10 1.15 -14.29
CA MET A 37 -12.73 0.76 -13.93
C MET A 37 -12.24 -0.41 -14.79
N ARG A 38 -13.05 -1.47 -14.93
CA ARG A 38 -12.70 -2.62 -15.77
C ARG A 38 -12.45 -2.21 -17.23
N SER A 39 -13.28 -1.31 -17.77
CA SER A 39 -13.13 -0.80 -19.13
C SER A 39 -11.86 0.02 -19.32
N ILE A 40 -11.60 1.01 -18.45
CA ILE A 40 -10.42 1.90 -18.52
C ILE A 40 -9.12 1.10 -18.48
N PHE A 41 -9.06 0.09 -17.60
CA PHE A 41 -7.84 -0.69 -17.39
C PHE A 41 -7.79 -1.99 -18.21
N GLY A 42 -8.83 -2.30 -18.99
CA GLY A 42 -8.92 -3.53 -19.78
C GLY A 42 -8.91 -4.80 -18.93
N TRP A 43 -9.45 -4.76 -17.70
CA TRP A 43 -9.51 -5.92 -16.83
C TRP A 43 -10.57 -6.92 -17.29
N PRO A 44 -10.30 -8.24 -17.17
CA PRO A 44 -11.31 -9.24 -17.43
C PRO A 44 -12.44 -9.15 -16.39
N ASN A 45 -13.56 -9.84 -16.66
CA ASN A 45 -14.65 -9.96 -15.68
C ASN A 45 -14.10 -10.45 -14.33
N GLN A 46 -14.42 -9.71 -13.27
CA GLN A 46 -14.06 -10.02 -11.90
C GLN A 46 -15.30 -10.50 -11.16
N ASP A 47 -15.12 -11.42 -10.22
CA ASP A 47 -16.17 -11.74 -9.26
C ASP A 47 -16.51 -10.49 -8.43
N SER A 48 -17.80 -10.15 -8.35
CA SER A 48 -18.23 -8.88 -7.74
C SER A 48 -17.92 -8.81 -6.24
N ILE A 49 -17.95 -9.94 -5.54
CA ILE A 49 -17.68 -9.99 -4.10
C ILE A 49 -16.18 -9.82 -3.85
N VAL A 50 -15.33 -10.58 -4.54
CA VAL A 50 -13.87 -10.49 -4.39
C VAL A 50 -13.33 -9.13 -4.84
N TYR A 51 -13.89 -8.59 -5.92
CA TYR A 51 -13.50 -7.28 -6.43
C TYR A 51 -13.94 -6.16 -5.48
N GLY A 52 -15.16 -6.22 -4.94
CA GLY A 52 -15.64 -5.30 -3.91
C GLY A 52 -14.77 -5.31 -2.64
N VAL A 53 -14.30 -6.49 -2.20
CA VAL A 53 -13.34 -6.61 -1.10
C VAL A 53 -12.02 -5.91 -1.43
N THR A 54 -11.50 -6.08 -2.65
CA THR A 54 -10.28 -5.40 -3.10
C THR A 54 -10.43 -3.89 -3.04
N GLY A 55 -11.54 -3.36 -3.57
CA GLY A 55 -11.84 -1.92 -3.49
C GLY A 55 -11.97 -1.42 -2.05
N SER A 56 -12.62 -2.19 -1.18
CA SER A 56 -12.84 -1.86 0.23
C SER A 56 -11.53 -1.79 1.02
N VAL A 57 -10.60 -2.72 0.76
CA VAL A 57 -9.26 -2.71 1.38
C VAL A 57 -8.46 -1.51 0.91
N TYR A 58 -8.45 -1.20 -0.39
CA TYR A 58 -7.73 -0.04 -0.92
C TYR A 58 -8.27 1.28 -0.39
N PHE A 59 -9.60 1.40 -0.29
CA PHE A 59 -10.22 2.57 0.32
C PHE A 59 -9.89 2.68 1.82
N SER A 60 -9.84 1.55 2.53
CA SER A 60 -9.43 1.51 3.94
C SER A 60 -8.00 1.98 4.14
N PHE A 61 -7.07 1.65 3.23
CA PHE A 61 -5.71 2.20 3.27
C PHE A 61 -5.70 3.73 3.15
N ALA A 62 -6.55 4.30 2.31
CA ALA A 62 -6.70 5.75 2.21
C ALA A 62 -7.24 6.36 3.51
N LEU A 63 -8.29 5.78 4.10
CA LEU A 63 -8.85 6.26 5.37
C LEU A 63 -7.81 6.25 6.49
N LEU A 64 -7.05 5.16 6.63
CA LEU A 64 -5.98 5.09 7.63
C LEU A 64 -4.82 6.04 7.31
N SER A 65 -4.54 6.29 6.03
CA SER A 65 -3.52 7.26 5.62
C SER A 65 -3.91 8.70 5.93
N ILE A 66 -5.20 9.05 5.94
CA ILE A 66 -5.70 10.35 6.44
C ILE A 66 -5.32 10.52 7.92
N LEU A 67 -5.50 9.47 8.72
CA LEU A 67 -5.07 9.48 10.12
C LEU A 67 -3.53 9.52 10.23
N GLY A 68 -2.83 8.86 9.31
CA GLY A 68 -1.38 8.93 9.17
C GLY A 68 -0.85 10.34 8.93
N LEU A 69 -1.56 11.22 8.24
CA LEU A 69 -1.13 12.62 8.11
C LEU A 69 -1.11 13.37 9.45
N ARG A 70 -1.98 13.00 10.40
CA ARG A 70 -2.04 13.58 11.74
C ARG A 70 -1.00 12.97 12.69
N SER A 71 -0.77 11.66 12.58
CA SER A 71 0.21 10.95 13.40
C SER A 71 1.10 10.01 12.55
N PRO A 72 2.05 10.57 11.78
CA PRO A 72 2.75 9.82 10.73
C PRO A 72 3.51 8.58 11.20
N LEU A 73 4.14 8.65 12.37
CA LEU A 73 4.88 7.52 12.91
C LEU A 73 3.95 6.44 13.49
N LYS A 74 2.85 6.84 14.15
CA LYS A 74 1.88 5.91 14.74
C LYS A 74 1.20 5.03 13.69
N PHE A 75 0.99 5.56 12.49
CA PHE A 75 0.35 4.85 11.38
C PHE A 75 1.35 4.30 10.35
N ALA A 76 2.66 4.36 10.61
CA ALA A 76 3.67 3.76 9.72
C ALA A 76 3.41 2.27 9.40
N PRO A 77 2.80 1.46 10.30
CA PRO A 77 2.37 0.09 9.96
C PRO A 77 1.42 -0.01 8.76
N VAL A 78 0.67 1.04 8.41
CA VAL A 78 -0.20 1.07 7.22
C VAL A 78 0.63 1.09 5.94
N LEU A 79 1.69 1.89 5.90
CA LEU A 79 2.64 1.89 4.77
C LEU A 79 3.43 0.58 4.73
N LEU A 80 3.79 0.02 5.89
CA LEU A 80 4.42 -1.30 5.96
C LEU A 80 3.53 -2.41 5.41
N LEU A 81 2.23 -2.38 5.73
CA LEU A 81 1.24 -3.29 5.15
C LEU A 81 1.12 -3.10 3.63
N GLN A 82 1.17 -1.87 3.16
CA GLN A 82 1.19 -1.57 1.72
C GLN A 82 2.40 -2.15 1.01
N LEU A 83 3.59 -1.98 1.60
CA LEU A 83 4.82 -2.55 1.08
C LEU A 83 4.74 -4.09 1.09
N SER A 84 4.35 -4.68 2.21
CA SER A 84 4.34 -6.14 2.36
C SER A 84 3.36 -6.82 1.41
N TYR A 85 2.13 -6.31 1.28
CA TYR A 85 1.17 -6.92 0.35
C TYR A 85 1.64 -6.81 -1.10
N LYS A 86 2.24 -5.68 -1.50
CA LYS A 86 2.72 -5.49 -2.89
C LYS A 86 3.89 -6.41 -3.20
N VAL A 87 4.80 -6.58 -2.24
CA VAL A 87 5.91 -7.54 -2.37
C VAL A 87 5.38 -8.97 -2.47
N VAL A 88 4.45 -9.37 -1.60
CA VAL A 88 3.81 -10.69 -1.65
C VAL A 88 3.09 -10.89 -2.98
N TRP A 89 2.30 -9.92 -3.44
CA TRP A 89 1.60 -9.98 -4.72
C TRP A 89 2.58 -10.11 -5.90
N PHE A 90 3.67 -9.35 -5.90
CA PHE A 90 4.66 -9.41 -6.96
C PHE A 90 5.32 -10.80 -7.02
N ILE A 91 5.76 -11.33 -5.88
CA ILE A 91 6.45 -12.62 -5.81
C ILE A 91 5.50 -13.79 -6.06
N ALA A 92 4.30 -13.78 -5.48
CA ALA A 92 3.38 -14.92 -5.51
C ALA A 92 2.48 -14.95 -6.76
N VAL A 93 2.25 -13.79 -7.41
CA VAL A 93 1.33 -13.68 -8.55
C VAL A 93 2.06 -13.27 -9.83
N VAL A 94 2.78 -12.14 -9.81
CA VAL A 94 3.41 -11.58 -11.02
C VAL A 94 4.57 -12.45 -11.50
N LEU A 95 5.47 -12.81 -10.59
CA LEU A 95 6.68 -13.56 -10.94
C LEU A 95 6.36 -14.93 -11.59
N PRO A 96 5.44 -15.77 -11.06
CA PRO A 96 5.05 -17.01 -11.73
C PRO A 96 4.46 -16.79 -13.13
N LEU A 97 3.64 -15.75 -13.30
CA LEU A 97 3.04 -15.42 -14.61
C LEU A 97 4.09 -14.97 -15.62
N LEU A 98 5.10 -14.20 -15.18
CA LEU A 98 6.22 -13.78 -16.02
C LEU A 98 7.08 -14.98 -16.43
N VAL A 99 7.46 -15.84 -15.47
CA VAL A 99 8.25 -17.06 -15.74
C VAL A 99 7.52 -18.00 -16.70
N ALA A 100 6.19 -18.09 -16.60
CA ALA A 100 5.38 -18.89 -17.50
C ALA A 100 5.16 -18.24 -18.89
N GLY A 101 5.62 -17.00 -19.12
CA GLY A 101 5.36 -16.26 -20.35
C GLY A 101 3.88 -15.91 -20.57
N LYS A 102 3.08 -15.88 -19.49
CA LYS A 102 1.62 -15.69 -19.51
C LYS A 102 1.19 -14.38 -18.86
N PHE A 103 2.12 -13.43 -18.68
CA PHE A 103 1.78 -12.16 -18.05
C PHE A 103 0.94 -11.29 -18.99
N PRO A 104 -0.29 -10.92 -18.60
CA PRO A 104 -1.19 -10.18 -19.49
C PRO A 104 -0.78 -8.71 -19.62
N VAL A 105 -0.98 -8.14 -20.82
CA VAL A 105 -0.62 -6.75 -21.13
C VAL A 105 -1.34 -5.74 -20.22
N TYR A 106 -2.61 -5.97 -19.88
CA TYR A 106 -3.37 -5.10 -18.98
C TYR A 106 -2.75 -5.02 -17.56
N GLY A 107 -1.97 -6.03 -17.17
CA GLY A 107 -1.30 -6.10 -15.86
C GLY A 107 -0.06 -5.19 -15.77
N ILE A 108 0.49 -4.73 -16.90
CA ILE A 108 1.73 -3.94 -16.92
C ILE A 108 1.55 -2.62 -16.16
N LEU A 109 0.43 -1.92 -16.40
CA LEU A 109 0.15 -0.66 -15.71
C LEU A 109 0.02 -0.84 -14.18
N HIS A 110 -0.54 -1.96 -13.73
CA HIS A 110 -0.63 -2.30 -12.29
C HIS A 110 0.74 -2.50 -11.68
N VAL A 111 1.61 -3.24 -12.37
CA VAL A 111 2.98 -3.49 -11.91
C VAL A 111 3.74 -2.17 -11.81
N VAL A 112 3.64 -1.30 -12.82
CA VAL A 112 4.32 0.00 -12.81
C VAL A 112 3.83 0.86 -11.64
N ILE A 113 2.52 0.98 -11.43
CA ILE A 113 1.97 1.72 -10.28
C ILE A 113 2.45 1.10 -8.97
N PHE A 114 2.39 -0.23 -8.80
CA PHE A 114 2.82 -0.85 -7.55
C PHE A 114 4.32 -0.73 -7.30
N ALA A 115 5.13 -0.70 -8.35
CA ALA A 115 6.56 -0.46 -8.25
C ALA A 115 6.85 0.94 -7.68
N THR A 116 6.12 1.99 -8.08
CA THR A 116 6.30 3.33 -7.50
C THR A 116 5.96 3.35 -6.01
N TYR A 117 4.92 2.63 -5.58
CA TYR A 117 4.60 2.48 -4.16
C TYR A 117 5.69 1.73 -3.40
N ILE A 118 6.16 0.59 -3.92
CA ILE A 118 7.23 -0.20 -3.28
C ILE A 118 8.47 0.67 -3.05
N ILE A 119 8.92 1.38 -4.09
CA ILE A 119 10.08 2.27 -4.02
C ILE A 119 9.82 3.40 -3.03
N GLY A 120 8.66 4.05 -3.12
CA GLY A 120 8.28 5.14 -2.22
C GLY A 120 8.20 4.71 -0.76
N ASP A 121 7.59 3.56 -0.47
CA ASP A 121 7.45 3.01 0.88
C ASP A 121 8.81 2.63 1.47
N ILE A 122 9.72 2.00 0.70
CA ILE A 122 11.09 1.69 1.14
C ILE A 122 11.85 2.97 1.53
N ILE A 123 11.65 4.05 0.76
CA ILE A 123 12.28 5.35 0.97
C ILE A 123 11.67 6.08 2.19
N ALA A 124 10.36 5.97 2.38
CA ALA A 124 9.59 6.75 3.35
C ALA A 124 9.54 6.11 4.75
N ILE A 125 9.48 4.77 4.84
CA ILE A 125 9.28 4.07 6.11
C ILE A 125 10.55 4.15 6.96
N PRO A 126 10.48 4.70 8.19
CA PRO A 126 11.60 4.65 9.12
C PRO A 126 11.68 3.27 9.79
N PHE A 127 12.24 2.27 9.09
CA PHE A 127 12.26 0.88 9.56
C PHE A 127 12.84 0.70 10.96
N SER A 128 13.88 1.47 11.32
CA SER A 128 14.46 1.42 12.67
C SER A 128 13.47 1.85 13.76
N TYR A 129 12.54 2.76 13.47
CA TYR A 129 11.46 3.12 14.38
C TYR A 129 10.39 2.04 14.43
N VAL A 130 9.96 1.55 13.27
CA VAL A 130 8.86 0.57 13.17
C VAL A 130 9.20 -0.75 13.85
N PHE A 131 10.47 -1.17 13.79
CA PHE A 131 10.97 -2.39 14.43
C PHE A 131 11.74 -2.12 15.73
N ALA A 132 11.67 -0.90 16.27
CA ALA A 132 12.23 -0.63 17.60
C ALA A 132 11.47 -1.44 18.65
N LYS A 133 12.20 -2.09 19.55
CA LYS A 133 11.61 -2.79 20.69
C LYS A 133 10.86 -1.77 21.55
N GLN A 134 9.58 -2.03 21.84
CA GLN A 134 8.90 -1.30 22.89
C GLN A 134 9.56 -1.70 24.22
N GLU A 135 10.21 -0.75 24.90
CA GLU A 135 10.63 -0.97 26.28
C GLU A 135 9.35 -1.10 27.11
N ASP A 136 9.15 -2.29 27.69
CA ASP A 136 8.03 -2.54 28.60
C ASP A 136 8.17 -1.61 29.80
N SER A 137 7.35 -0.58 29.85
CA SER A 137 7.12 0.22 31.07
C SER A 137 6.29 -0.62 32.06
N SER A 138 6.87 -1.70 32.57
CA SER A 138 6.27 -2.56 33.61
C SER A 138 7.20 -2.79 34.80
N VAL A 139 7.97 -1.77 35.18
CA VAL A 139 8.64 -1.73 36.49
C VAL A 139 8.38 -0.35 37.11
N GLY A 140 7.37 -0.27 37.98
CA GLY A 140 7.08 0.95 38.74
C GLY A 140 5.60 1.12 39.12
N ALA A 141 4.99 0.10 39.71
CA ALA A 141 3.80 0.23 40.55
C ALA A 141 4.11 -0.38 41.91
#